data_AF-A0A2E0F8N1-F1
#
_entry.id   AF-A0A2E0F8N1-F1
#
_cell.length_a   1.000
_cell.length_b   1.000
_cell.length_c   1.000
_cell.angle_alpha   90.00
_cell.angle_beta   90.00
_cell.angle_gamma   90.00
#
_symmetry.space_group_name_H-M   'P 1'
#
loop_
_entity.id
_entity.type
_entity.pdbx_description
1 polymer ?
#
loop_
_entity_poly.entity_id
_entity_poly.type
_entity_poly.pdbx_seq_one_letter_code
_entity_poly.pdbx_strand_id
1 'polypeptide(L)'
;MKKKKYELLGLLKKIKKNKLTSNLNTLNLEKKKLERISDDIKEMLNQSAFNTGEILNSAQLRQTSSFRVNLQEKLEISSNRELHLEKEMNDYLGEISKIKKQREKIDKKIKEESLIIEKNNELRESQVFKTKPL
;
A
#
# COMPACT_ATOMS: atom_id res chain seq x y z
N MET A 1 29.23 -8.09 -18.71
CA MET A 1 28.81 -7.74 -17.34
C MET A 1 27.46 -7.01 -17.22
N LYS A 2 26.87 -6.41 -18.27
CA LYS A 2 25.62 -5.62 -18.17
C LYS A 2 24.33 -6.45 -17.91
N LYS A 3 24.20 -7.67 -18.44
CA LYS A 3 23.06 -8.59 -18.18
C LYS A 3 22.72 -8.73 -16.69
N LYS A 4 23.75 -8.99 -15.86
CA LYS A 4 23.60 -9.10 -14.40
C LYS A 4 23.07 -7.83 -13.73
N LYS A 5 23.32 -6.64 -14.31
CA LYS A 5 22.91 -5.35 -13.72
C LYS A 5 21.40 -5.14 -13.82
N TYR A 6 20.81 -5.32 -15.00
CA TYR A 6 19.38 -5.09 -15.17
C TYR A 6 18.52 -6.18 -14.52
N GLU A 7 18.98 -7.43 -14.53
CA GLU A 7 18.36 -8.53 -13.78
C GLU A 7 18.37 -8.24 -12.27
N LEU A 8 19.51 -7.81 -11.71
CA LEU A 8 19.63 -7.43 -10.31
C LEU A 8 18.72 -6.23 -9.97
N LEU A 9 18.68 -5.21 -10.83
CA LEU A 9 17.78 -4.07 -10.66
C LEU A 9 16.32 -4.53 -10.67
N GLY A 10 15.93 -5.44 -11.56
CA GLY A 10 14.58 -6.03 -11.60
C GLY A 10 14.22 -6.73 -10.29
N LEU A 11 15.14 -7.53 -9.74
CA LEU A 11 14.97 -8.19 -8.44
C LEU A 11 14.82 -7.18 -7.29
N LEU A 12 15.67 -6.15 -7.23
CA LEU A 12 15.59 -5.10 -6.23
C LEU A 12 14.23 -4.36 -6.28
N LYS A 13 13.72 -4.08 -7.49
CA LYS A 13 12.40 -3.46 -7.65
C LYS A 13 11.27 -4.39 -7.20
N LYS A 14 11.37 -5.69 -7.47
CA LYS A 14 10.41 -6.69 -6.97
C LYS A 14 10.38 -6.72 -5.43
N ILE A 15 11.55 -6.75 -4.79
CA ILE A 15 11.65 -6.72 -3.31
C ILE A 15 11.02 -5.44 -2.75
N LYS A 16 11.37 -4.27 -3.31
CA LYS A 16 10.80 -2.99 -2.86
C LYS A 16 9.28 -2.97 -3.01
N LYS A 17 8.72 -3.45 -4.13
CA LYS A 17 7.28 -3.56 -4.34
C LYS A 17 6.62 -4.44 -3.27
N ASN A 18 7.18 -5.62 -3.03
CA ASN A 18 6.62 -6.56 -2.05
C ASN A 18 6.57 -5.96 -0.64
N LYS A 19 7.61 -5.22 -0.24
CA LYS A 19 7.62 -4.49 1.05
C LYS A 19 6.48 -3.47 1.12
N LEU A 20 6.29 -2.66 0.07
CA LEU A 20 5.20 -1.68 0.02
C LEU A 20 3.81 -2.36 0.05
N THR A 21 3.63 -3.46 -0.68
CA THR A 21 2.38 -4.25 -0.62
C THR A 21 2.12 -4.80 0.77
N SER A 22 3.16 -5.29 1.46
CA SER A 22 3.02 -5.77 2.84
C SER A 22 2.58 -4.63 3.78
N ASN A 23 3.16 -3.44 3.65
CA ASN A 23 2.78 -2.29 4.47
C ASN A 23 1.32 -1.87 4.19
N LEU A 24 0.91 -1.85 2.91
CA LEU A 24 -0.49 -1.59 2.53
C LEU A 24 -1.46 -2.58 3.17
N ASN A 25 -1.11 -3.87 3.22
CA ASN A 25 -1.93 -4.87 3.88
C ASN A 25 -2.08 -4.57 5.38
N THR A 26 -0.99 -4.16 6.04
CA THR A 26 -1.04 -3.75 7.45
C THR A 26 -1.97 -2.55 7.67
N LEU A 27 -1.83 -1.49 6.85
CA LEU A 27 -2.70 -0.31 6.95
C LEU A 27 -4.17 -0.66 6.67
N ASN A 28 -4.44 -1.55 5.72
CA ASN A 28 -5.80 -2.01 5.42
C ASN A 28 -6.41 -2.81 6.58
N LEU A 29 -5.62 -3.63 7.28
CA LEU A 29 -6.07 -4.32 8.48
C LEU A 29 -6.36 -3.34 9.62
N GLU A 30 -5.54 -2.30 9.77
CA GLU A 30 -5.78 -1.23 10.74
C GLU A 30 -7.07 -0.46 10.42
N LYS A 31 -7.28 -0.07 9.16
CA LYS A 31 -8.51 0.61 8.72
C LYS A 31 -9.76 -0.20 9.09
N LYS A 32 -9.77 -1.50 8.79
CA LYS A 32 -10.89 -2.39 9.16
C LYS A 32 -11.15 -2.47 10.67
N LYS A 33 -10.09 -2.37 11.49
CA LYS A 33 -10.24 -2.34 12.96
C LYS A 33 -10.84 -1.01 13.41
N LEU A 34 -10.41 0.11 12.81
CA LEU A 34 -10.96 1.43 13.10
C LEU A 34 -12.43 1.55 12.71
N GLU A 35 -12.83 0.96 11.57
CA GLU A 35 -14.23 0.90 11.15
C GLU A 35 -15.09 0.23 12.24
N ARG A 36 -14.67 -0.95 12.73
CA ARG A 36 -15.38 -1.65 13.83
C ARG A 36 -15.46 -0.82 15.11
N ILE A 37 -14.33 -0.22 15.52
CA ILE A 37 -14.30 0.64 16.70
C ILE A 37 -15.24 1.84 16.54
N SER A 38 -15.28 2.44 15.35
CA SER A 38 -16.18 3.56 15.04
C SER A 38 -17.64 3.14 15.15
N ASP A 39 -17.99 1.97 14.64
CA ASP A 39 -19.35 1.43 14.72
C ASP A 39 -19.76 1.11 16.17
N ASP A 40 -18.87 0.48 16.95
CA ASP A 40 -19.09 0.22 18.37
C ASP A 40 -19.33 1.53 19.16
N ILE A 41 -18.52 2.57 18.90
CA ILE A 41 -18.66 3.88 19.55
C ILE A 41 -20.00 4.55 19.17
N LYS A 42 -20.40 4.47 17.90
CA LYS A 42 -21.70 4.99 17.46
C LYS A 42 -22.86 4.26 18.13
N GLU A 43 -22.74 2.95 18.30
CA GLU A 43 -23.73 2.16 19.03
C GLU A 43 -23.82 2.61 20.49
N MET A 44 -22.68 2.78 21.18
CA MET A 44 -22.65 3.29 22.55
C MET A 44 -23.23 4.71 22.66
N LEU A 45 -23.01 5.58 21.68
CA LEU A 45 -23.63 6.91 21.62
C LEU A 45 -25.15 6.84 21.44
N ASN A 46 -25.65 5.88 20.68
CA ASN A 46 -27.08 5.67 20.51
C ASN A 46 -27.72 5.10 21.78
N GLN A 47 -27.06 4.12 22.42
CA GLN A 47 -27.52 3.50 23.67
C GLN A 47 -27.53 4.48 24.85
N SER A 48 -26.60 5.45 24.86
CA SER A 48 -26.50 6.48 25.90
C SER A 48 -27.31 7.75 25.58
N ALA A 49 -28.24 7.70 24.61
CA ALA A 49 -29.08 8.84 24.28
C ALA A 49 -30.08 9.15 25.40
N PHE A 50 -30.36 10.43 25.60
CA PHE A 50 -31.39 10.86 26.55
C PHE A 50 -32.77 10.55 25.98
N ASN A 51 -33.56 9.76 26.70
CA ASN A 51 -34.92 9.45 26.26
C ASN A 51 -35.89 10.55 26.66
N THR A 52 -36.80 10.91 25.76
CA THR A 52 -37.83 11.90 26.06
C THR A 52 -38.75 11.39 27.16
N GLY A 53 -38.95 12.19 28.21
CA GLY A 53 -39.78 11.82 29.36
C GLY A 53 -39.05 11.05 30.47
N GLU A 54 -37.75 10.77 30.31
CA GLU A 54 -36.93 10.16 31.35
C GLU A 54 -36.59 11.16 32.47
N ILE A 55 -36.88 10.81 33.73
CA ILE A 55 -36.52 11.63 34.88
C ILE A 55 -35.11 11.25 35.31
N LEU A 56 -34.15 12.10 34.99
CA LEU A 56 -32.76 11.95 35.39
C LEU A 56 -32.43 12.87 36.56
N ASN A 57 -31.73 12.32 37.57
CA ASN A 57 -31.16 13.16 38.60
C ASN A 57 -29.89 13.87 38.07
N SER A 58 -29.43 14.90 38.81
CA SER A 58 -28.30 15.73 38.38
C SER A 58 -26.97 14.96 38.26
N ALA A 59 -26.81 13.84 38.98
CA ALA A 59 -25.62 13.00 38.89
C ALA A 59 -25.65 12.15 37.61
N GLN A 60 -26.79 11.53 37.29
CA GLN A 60 -27.00 10.74 36.07
C GLN A 60 -26.86 11.60 34.82
N LEU A 61 -27.42 12.81 34.82
CA LEU A 61 -27.29 13.75 33.72
C LEU A 61 -25.82 14.11 33.45
N ARG A 62 -25.06 14.43 34.51
CA ARG A 62 -23.63 14.75 34.41
C ARG A 62 -22.82 13.57 33.90
N GLN A 63 -23.01 12.38 34.48
CA GLN A 63 -22.29 11.18 34.05
C GLN A 63 -22.56 10.85 32.58
N THR A 64 -23.82 10.85 32.16
CA THR A 64 -24.21 10.54 30.78
C THR A 64 -23.64 11.59 29.82
N SER A 65 -23.70 12.88 30.18
CA SER A 65 -23.13 13.95 29.37
C SER A 65 -21.62 13.81 29.21
N SER A 66 -20.89 13.62 30.31
CA SER A 66 -19.42 13.42 30.27
C SER A 66 -19.03 12.17 29.47
N PHE A 67 -19.77 11.07 29.63
CA PHE A 67 -19.54 9.85 28.85
C PHE A 67 -19.73 10.09 27.35
N ARG A 68 -20.82 10.76 26.95
CA ARG A 68 -21.09 11.10 25.55
C ARG A 68 -20.01 12.00 24.94
N VAL A 69 -19.54 13.01 25.68
CA VAL A 69 -18.43 13.88 25.24
C VAL A 69 -17.16 13.05 24.99
N ASN A 70 -16.81 12.15 25.92
CA ASN A 70 -15.65 11.27 25.76
C ASN A 70 -15.77 10.34 24.54
N LEU A 71 -16.98 9.84 24.26
CA LEU A 71 -17.22 9.02 23.06
C LEU A 71 -17.09 9.84 21.77
N GLN A 72 -17.62 11.07 21.75
CA GLN A 72 -17.49 11.97 20.61
C GLN A 72 -16.02 12.32 20.32
N GLU A 73 -15.23 12.60 21.35
CA GLU A 73 -13.79 12.84 21.21
C GLU A 73 -13.06 11.62 20.61
N LYS A 74 -13.38 10.41 21.09
CA LYS A 74 -12.82 9.17 20.51
C LYS A 74 -13.22 8.96 19.06
N LEU A 75 -14.45 9.32 18.68
CA LEU A 75 -14.93 9.23 17.31
C LEU A 75 -14.18 10.22 16.39
N GLU A 76 -13.90 11.42 16.87
CA GLU A 76 -13.10 12.43 16.17
C GLU A 76 -11.66 11.94 15.96
N ILE A 77 -11.02 11.41 17.00
CA ILE A 77 -9.68 10.82 16.91
C ILE A 77 -9.65 9.67 15.89
N SER A 78 -10.66 8.80 15.91
CA SER A 78 -10.79 7.69 14.95
C SER A 78 -10.91 8.21 13.51
N SER A 79 -11.73 9.25 13.28
CA SER A 79 -11.92 9.86 11.97
C SER A 79 -10.62 10.52 11.44
N ASN A 80 -9.90 11.22 12.32
CA ASN A 80 -8.60 11.80 12.00
C ASN A 80 -7.57 10.73 11.62
N ARG A 81 -7.58 9.58 12.32
CA ARG A 81 -6.71 8.45 11.98
C ARG A 81 -7.08 7.83 10.64
N GLU A 82 -8.37 7.71 10.32
CA GLU A 82 -8.80 7.20 9.01
C GLU A 82 -8.28 8.08 7.86
N LEU A 83 -8.42 9.40 7.98
CA LEU A 83 -7.89 10.34 6.99
C LEU A 83 -6.36 10.20 6.82
N HIS A 84 -5.65 10.00 7.93
CA HIS A 84 -4.21 9.79 7.90
C HIS A 84 -3.84 8.48 7.20
N LEU A 85 -4.55 7.38 7.51
CA LEU A 85 -4.36 6.09 6.85
C LEU A 85 -4.62 6.16 5.35
N GLU A 86 -5.67 6.85 4.93
CA GLU A 86 -5.99 7.04 3.51
C GLU A 86 -4.85 7.75 2.78
N LYS A 87 -4.28 8.80 3.39
CA LYS A 87 -3.12 9.50 2.84
C LYS A 87 -1.90 8.57 2.72
N GLU A 88 -1.55 7.84 3.79
CA GLU A 88 -0.44 6.89 3.77
C GLU A 88 -0.63 5.79 2.70
N MET A 89 -1.84 5.26 2.58
CA MET A 89 -2.18 4.25 1.58
C MET A 89 -2.03 4.80 0.16
N ASN A 90 -2.49 6.02 -0.09
CA ASN A 90 -2.35 6.69 -1.39
C ASN A 90 -0.88 6.90 -1.76
N ASP A 91 -0.04 7.32 -0.80
CA ASP A 91 1.39 7.47 -1.01
C ASP A 91 2.07 6.14 -1.39
N TYR A 92 1.75 5.05 -0.70
CA TYR A 92 2.25 3.71 -1.04
C TYR A 92 1.77 3.22 -2.41
N LEU A 93 0.51 3.46 -2.77
CA LEU A 93 -0.01 3.15 -4.10
C LEU A 93 0.74 3.93 -5.19
N GLY A 94 1.02 5.21 -4.95
CA GLY A 94 1.85 6.05 -5.81
C GLY A 94 3.25 5.48 -6.01
N GLU A 95 3.93 5.07 -4.94
CA GLU A 95 5.25 4.45 -5.00
C GLU A 95 5.24 3.09 -5.73
N ILE A 96 4.24 2.26 -5.50
CA ILE A 96 4.07 0.98 -6.22
C ILE A 96 3.91 1.23 -7.72
N SER A 97 3.11 2.23 -8.10
CA SER A 97 2.92 2.63 -9.50
C SER A 97 4.24 3.07 -10.15
N LYS A 98 5.03 3.90 -9.46
CA LYS A 98 6.38 4.30 -9.92
C LYS A 98 7.28 3.09 -10.12
N ILE A 99 7.29 2.14 -9.17
CA ILE A 99 8.09 0.91 -9.28
C ILE A 99 7.64 0.06 -10.47
N LYS A 100 6.34 -0.05 -10.73
CA LYS A 100 5.80 -0.77 -11.89
C LYS A 100 6.32 -0.19 -13.19
N LYS A 101 6.24 1.14 -13.37
CA LYS A 101 6.79 1.84 -14.55
C LYS A 101 8.31 1.64 -14.69
N GLN A 102 9.05 1.68 -13.58
CA GLN A 102 10.50 1.42 -13.60
C GLN A 102 10.81 0.00 -14.03
N ARG A 103 10.03 -0.99 -13.58
CA ARG A 103 10.19 -2.40 -13.95
C ARG A 103 9.93 -2.61 -15.43
N GLU A 104 8.88 -2.03 -15.99
CA GLU A 104 8.59 -2.08 -17.43
C GLU A 104 9.77 -1.55 -18.26
N LYS A 105 10.41 -0.45 -17.81
CA LYS A 105 11.62 0.07 -18.47
C LYS A 105 12.82 -0.89 -18.35
N ILE A 106 13.00 -1.54 -17.21
CA ILE A 106 14.06 -2.53 -17.00
C ILE A 106 13.82 -3.74 -17.91
N ASP A 107 12.60 -4.25 -17.97
CA ASP A 107 12.23 -5.42 -18.77
C ASP A 107 12.45 -5.15 -20.27
N LYS A 108 12.11 -3.94 -20.75
CA LYS A 108 12.43 -3.51 -22.12
C LYS A 108 13.94 -3.55 -22.41
N LYS A 109 14.76 -3.01 -21.50
CA LYS A 109 16.22 -3.03 -21.65
C LYS A 109 16.81 -4.44 -21.62
N ILE A 110 16.28 -5.33 -20.79
CA ILE A 110 16.69 -6.74 -20.78
C ILE A 110 16.39 -7.38 -22.13
N LYS A 111 15.20 -7.13 -22.70
CA LYS A 111 14.81 -7.63 -24.02
C LYS A 111 15.71 -7.09 -25.14
N GLU A 112 15.98 -5.78 -25.14
CA GLU A 112 16.90 -5.16 -26.11
C GLU A 112 18.31 -5.76 -26.03
N GLU A 113 18.86 -5.92 -24.82
CA GLU A 113 20.17 -6.57 -24.64
C GLU A 113 20.18 -8.03 -25.12
N SER A 114 19.08 -8.76 -24.92
CA SER A 114 18.98 -10.16 -25.40
C SER A 114 19.05 -10.25 -26.92
N LEU A 115 18.33 -9.37 -27.64
CA LEU A 115 18.32 -9.31 -29.10
C LEU A 115 19.69 -8.93 -29.68
N ILE A 116 20.40 -8.00 -29.03
CA ILE A 116 21.76 -7.61 -29.44
C ILE A 116 22.73 -8.79 -29.30
N ILE A 117 22.62 -9.57 -28.23
CA ILE A 117 23.47 -10.74 -28.01
C ILE A 117 23.21 -11.82 -29.06
N GLU A 118 21.94 -12.08 -29.36
CA GLU A 118 21.52 -13.03 -30.39
C GLU A 118 22.10 -12.65 -31.75
N LYS A 119 21.89 -11.41 -32.21
CA LYS A 119 22.48 -10.90 -33.46
C LYS A 119 24.00 -10.99 -33.50
N ASN A 120 24.67 -10.69 -32.38
CA ASN A 120 26.14 -10.80 -32.32
C ASN A 120 26.62 -12.25 -32.40
N ASN A 121 25.86 -13.20 -31.85
CA ASN A 121 26.18 -14.62 -31.96
C ASN A 121 25.97 -15.12 -33.39
N GLU A 122 24.85 -14.77 -34.04
CA GLU A 122 24.59 -15.06 -35.46
C GLU A 122 25.70 -14.52 -36.37
N LEU A 123 26.13 -13.27 -36.14
CA LEU A 123 27.24 -12.66 -36.88
C LEU A 123 28.55 -13.45 -36.69
N ARG A 124 28.86 -13.87 -35.46
CA ARG A 124 30.07 -14.68 -35.18
C ARG A 124 30.01 -16.03 -35.87
N GLU A 125 28.87 -16.73 -35.80
CA GLU A 125 28.69 -18.02 -36.47
C GLU A 125 28.83 -17.90 -38.00
N SER A 126 28.29 -16.82 -38.58
CA SER A 126 28.43 -16.54 -40.02
C SER A 126 29.88 -16.25 -40.44
N GLN A 127 30.69 -15.65 -39.58
CA GLN A 127 32.11 -15.39 -39.83
C GLN A 127 32.96 -16.65 -39.74
N VAL A 128 32.70 -17.51 -38.74
CA VAL A 128 33.40 -18.80 -38.58
C VAL A 128 33.18 -19.72 -39.79
N PHE A 129 32.01 -19.67 -40.41
CA PHE A 129 31.71 -20.45 -41.61
C PHE A 129 32.49 -19.96 -42.85
N LYS A 130 32.80 -18.67 -42.94
CA LYS A 130 33.57 -18.08 -44.05
C LYS A 130 35.10 -18.28 -43.93
N THR A 131 35.61 -18.62 -42.75
CA THR A 131 37.05 -18.72 -42.48
C THR A 131 37.60 -20.14 -42.48
N LYS A 132 36.79 -21.18 -42.77
CA LYS A 132 37.33 -22.54 -42.96
C LYS A 132 38.09 -22.58 -44.30
N PRO A 133 39.43 -22.73 -44.31
CA PRO A 133 40.15 -22.99 -45.55
C PRO A 133 39.93 -24.45 -45.94
N LEU A 134 39.81 -24.69 -47.25
CA LEU A 134 39.97 -26.01 -47.87
C LEU A 134 41.43 -26.48 -47.75
#